data_AF-A0A8R7RD71-F1
#
_entry.id   AF-A0A8R7RD71-F1
#
_cell.length_a   1.000
_cell.length_b   1.000
_cell.length_c   1.000
_cell.angle_alpha   90.00
_cell.angle_beta   90.00
_cell.angle_gamma   90.00
#
_symmetry.space_group_name_H-M   'P 1'
#
loop_
_entity.id
_entity.type
_entity.pdbx_description
1 polymer ?
#
loop_
_entity_poly.entity_id
_entity_poly.type
_entity_poly.pdbx_seq_one_letter_code
_entity_poly.pdbx_strand_id
1 'polypeptide(L)'
;MSALDELFHIARAQILIALCGTVPGYWFTVAFIDSVGRFKIQLMGFFMMTAFMVGLAVPYDYWTGQGHQAGFVVMYALTFFFANFGPNATTFIVPAEIYPARLRATCHGISAASGKVGAIIGSFGFLYLAQSPDPAKTAHGYKPGIGVRYSLLVLAGCSLMGFMLTFLVPEPKGKSLEEMSRETEPDHC
;
A
#
# COMPACT_ATOMS: atom_id res chain seq x y z
N MET A 1 1.40 14.16 -28.61
CA MET A 1 1.56 14.78 -27.28
C MET A 1 3.05 14.77 -26.97
N SER A 2 3.65 15.88 -26.53
CA SER A 2 5.07 15.87 -26.14
C SER A 2 5.24 15.04 -24.87
N ALA A 3 6.40 14.41 -24.66
CA ALA A 3 6.69 13.68 -23.42
C ALA A 3 6.53 14.58 -22.17
N LEU A 4 6.83 15.89 -22.30
CA LEU A 4 6.63 16.86 -21.23
C LEU A 4 5.15 17.11 -20.93
N ASP A 5 4.30 17.13 -21.96
CA ASP A 5 2.85 17.32 -21.78
C ASP A 5 2.23 16.10 -21.10
N GLU A 6 2.65 14.90 -21.49
CA GLU A 6 2.21 13.64 -20.87
C GLU A 6 2.64 13.58 -19.41
N LEU A 7 3.91 13.90 -19.13
CA LEU A 7 4.44 13.98 -17.76
C LEU A 7 3.62 14.97 -16.92
N PHE A 8 3.31 16.15 -17.45
CA PHE A 8 2.56 17.17 -16.73
C PHE A 8 1.11 16.75 -16.47
N HIS A 9 0.48 16.05 -17.42
CA HIS A 9 -0.85 15.46 -17.23
C HIS A 9 -0.86 14.40 -16.12
N ILE A 10 0.12 13.48 -16.13
CA ILE A 10 0.27 12.45 -15.09
C ILE A 10 0.53 13.12 -13.74
N ALA A 11 1.42 14.11 -13.68
CA ALA A 11 1.76 14.82 -12.45
C ALA A 11 0.54 15.53 -11.84
N ARG A 12 -0.30 16.19 -12.66
CA ARG A 12 -1.55 16.81 -12.20
C ARG A 12 -2.51 15.79 -11.59
N ALA A 13 -2.67 14.63 -12.21
CA ALA A 13 -3.51 13.56 -11.68
C ALA A 13 -2.97 13.03 -10.34
N GLN A 14 -1.65 12.83 -10.24
CA GLN A 14 -1.00 12.38 -9.00
C GLN A 14 -1.12 13.41 -7.87
N ILE A 15 -0.98 14.71 -8.17
CA ILE A 15 -1.19 15.77 -7.17
C ILE A 15 -2.62 15.75 -6.62
N LEU A 16 -3.62 15.57 -7.47
CA LEU A 16 -5.02 15.45 -7.02
C LEU A 16 -5.23 14.24 -6.12
N ILE A 17 -4.71 13.07 -6.51
CA ILE A 17 -4.77 11.86 -5.69
C ILE A 17 -4.03 12.06 -4.36
N ALA A 18 -2.89 12.73 -4.37
CA ALA A 18 -2.12 13.01 -3.16
C ALA A 18 -2.86 13.95 -2.20
N LEU A 19 -3.43 15.04 -2.72
CA LEU A 19 -4.16 16.03 -1.92
C LEU A 19 -5.47 15.50 -1.36
N CYS A 20 -6.21 14.71 -2.13
CA CYS A 20 -7.54 14.21 -1.73
C CYS A 20 -7.50 12.84 -1.03
N GLY A 21 -6.49 12.01 -1.33
CA GLY A 21 -6.36 10.66 -0.78
C GLY A 21 -5.24 10.55 0.23
N THR A 22 -4.00 10.68 -0.23
CA THR A 22 -2.79 10.40 0.57
C THR A 22 -2.67 11.27 1.81
N VAL A 23 -2.72 12.60 1.65
CA VAL A 23 -2.52 13.55 2.76
C VAL A 23 -3.61 13.42 3.83
N PRO A 24 -4.91 13.40 3.49
CA PRO A 24 -5.96 13.15 4.47
C PRO A 24 -5.81 11.80 5.17
N GLY A 25 -5.43 10.74 4.44
CA GLY A 25 -5.22 9.40 5.00
C GLY A 25 -4.15 9.39 6.11
N TYR A 26 -3.04 10.12 5.93
CA TYR A 26 -2.03 10.27 6.97
C TYR A 26 -2.56 10.98 8.22
N TRP A 27 -3.30 12.09 8.06
CA TRP A 27 -3.88 12.81 9.19
C TRP A 27 -4.90 11.97 9.95
N PHE A 28 -5.66 11.13 9.26
CA PHE A 28 -6.53 10.15 9.89
C PHE A 28 -5.73 9.11 10.68
N THR A 29 -4.63 8.58 10.14
CA THR A 29 -3.75 7.72 10.94
C THR A 29 -3.29 8.43 12.19
N VAL A 30 -2.74 9.64 12.09
CA VAL A 30 -2.25 10.41 13.26
C VAL A 30 -3.35 10.60 14.30
N ALA A 31 -4.57 10.95 13.89
CA ALA A 31 -5.69 11.17 14.81
C ALA A 31 -6.15 9.88 15.52
N PHE A 32 -6.11 8.73 14.84
CA PHE A 32 -6.71 7.49 15.34
C PHE A 32 -5.71 6.43 15.81
N ILE A 33 -4.41 6.57 15.57
CA ILE A 33 -3.42 5.52 15.85
C ILE A 33 -3.32 5.14 17.32
N ASP A 34 -3.40 6.12 18.22
CA ASP A 34 -3.36 5.87 19.66
C ASP A 34 -4.73 5.43 20.22
N SER A 35 -5.82 5.86 19.59
CA SER A 35 -7.18 5.50 20.03
C SER A 35 -7.64 4.14 19.53
N VAL A 36 -7.36 3.77 18.28
CA VAL A 36 -7.83 2.53 17.66
C VAL A 36 -6.79 1.40 17.80
N GLY A 37 -5.50 1.73 17.64
CA GLY A 37 -4.40 0.76 17.63
C GLY A 37 -3.83 0.52 16.24
N ARG A 38 -2.56 0.09 16.19
CA ARG A 38 -1.78 -0.05 14.96
C ARG A 38 -2.25 -1.25 14.16
N PHE A 39 -2.52 -2.37 14.85
CA PHE A 39 -2.95 -3.61 14.21
C PHE A 39 -4.32 -3.44 13.54
N LYS A 40 -5.29 -2.84 14.23
CA LYS A 40 -6.64 -2.62 13.68
C LYS A 40 -6.64 -1.69 12.47
N ILE A 41 -5.86 -0.61 12.52
CA ILE A 41 -5.71 0.31 11.38
C ILE A 41 -5.06 -0.39 10.19
N GLN A 42 -4.01 -1.18 10.43
CA GLN A 42 -3.35 -1.95 9.37
C GLN A 42 -4.30 -2.96 8.71
N LEU A 43 -5.09 -3.68 9.51
CA LEU A 43 -6.05 -4.67 9.05
C LEU A 43 -7.16 -4.03 8.20
N MET A 44 -7.75 -2.93 8.69
CA MET A 44 -8.75 -2.16 7.95
C MET A 44 -8.17 -1.62 6.63
N GLY A 45 -6.95 -1.07 6.65
CA GLY A 45 -6.30 -0.54 5.46
C GLY A 45 -6.11 -1.61 4.38
N PHE A 46 -5.51 -2.76 4.71
CA PHE A 46 -5.34 -3.85 3.74
C PHE A 46 -6.67 -4.40 3.22
N PHE A 47 -7.69 -4.50 4.08
CA PHE A 47 -9.03 -4.94 3.67
C PHE A 47 -9.65 -3.97 2.66
N MET A 48 -9.66 -2.68 2.97
CA MET A 48 -10.24 -1.65 2.10
C MET A 48 -9.46 -1.52 0.79
N MET A 49 -8.13 -1.58 0.83
CA MET A 49 -7.31 -1.63 -0.39
C MET A 49 -7.68 -2.81 -1.29
N THR A 50 -7.86 -4.00 -0.70
CA THR A 50 -8.28 -5.20 -1.44
C THR A 50 -9.67 -5.00 -2.05
N ALA A 51 -10.63 -4.50 -1.28
CA ALA A 51 -12.00 -4.26 -1.73
C ALA A 51 -12.06 -3.26 -2.88
N PHE A 52 -11.34 -2.12 -2.79
CA PHE A 52 -11.32 -1.12 -3.85
C PHE A 52 -10.56 -1.61 -5.09
N MET A 53 -9.46 -2.33 -4.94
CA MET A 53 -8.75 -2.91 -6.10
C MET A 53 -9.60 -3.97 -6.83
N VAL A 54 -10.31 -4.83 -6.10
CA VAL A 54 -11.27 -5.77 -6.70
C VAL A 54 -12.43 -5.01 -7.36
N GLY A 55 -12.95 -3.97 -6.72
CA GLY A 55 -14.01 -3.11 -7.27
C GLY A 55 -13.58 -2.32 -8.53
N LEU A 56 -12.29 -2.05 -8.69
CA LEU A 56 -11.71 -1.50 -9.92
C LEU A 56 -11.50 -2.58 -11.00
N ALA A 57 -11.10 -3.79 -10.60
CA ALA A 57 -10.74 -4.85 -11.52
C ALA A 57 -11.94 -5.64 -12.09
N VAL A 58 -13.01 -5.85 -11.31
CA VAL A 58 -14.15 -6.67 -11.75
C VAL A 58 -14.93 -5.96 -12.89
N PRO A 59 -15.44 -4.73 -12.71
CA PRO A 59 -16.07 -3.95 -13.76
C PRO A 59 -15.06 -3.05 -14.51
N TYR A 60 -13.85 -3.53 -14.78
CA TYR A 60 -12.79 -2.71 -15.42
C TYR A 60 -13.22 -2.11 -16.76
N ASP A 61 -13.95 -2.88 -17.58
CA ASP A 61 -14.43 -2.43 -18.89
C ASP A 61 -15.50 -1.34 -18.77
N TYR A 62 -16.28 -1.33 -17.68
CA TYR A 62 -17.24 -0.27 -17.39
C TYR A 62 -16.55 1.04 -17.01
N TRP A 63 -15.51 0.95 -16.17
CA TRP A 63 -14.73 2.11 -15.74
C TRP A 63 -13.95 2.77 -16.89
N THR A 64 -13.44 1.96 -17.82
CA THR A 64 -12.71 2.44 -19.00
C THR A 64 -13.63 2.92 -20.13
N GLY A 65 -14.94 2.68 -20.03
CA GLY A 65 -15.95 3.23 -20.91
C GLY A 65 -16.12 4.76 -20.78
N GLN A 66 -16.69 5.40 -21.80
CA GLN A 66 -16.95 6.84 -21.78
C GLN A 66 -17.93 7.21 -20.65
N GLY A 67 -17.58 8.23 -19.86
CA GLY A 67 -18.43 8.79 -18.80
C GLY A 67 -18.14 8.29 -17.38
N HIS A 68 -17.43 7.18 -17.18
CA HIS A 68 -17.22 6.58 -15.85
C HIS A 68 -15.84 6.83 -15.24
N GLN A 69 -14.98 7.57 -15.94
CA GLN A 69 -13.59 7.85 -15.53
C GLN A 69 -13.49 8.55 -14.16
N ALA A 70 -14.47 9.42 -13.83
CA ALA A 70 -14.50 10.08 -12.54
C ALA A 70 -14.63 9.09 -11.37
N GLY A 71 -15.48 8.07 -11.51
CA GLY A 71 -15.65 7.05 -10.48
C GLY A 71 -14.41 6.15 -10.33
N PHE A 72 -13.71 5.86 -11.43
CA PHE A 72 -12.41 5.18 -11.36
C PHE A 72 -11.41 5.97 -10.52
N VAL A 73 -11.29 7.28 -10.79
CA VAL A 73 -10.39 8.16 -10.04
C VAL A 73 -10.76 8.22 -8.56
N VAL A 74 -12.06 8.27 -8.22
CA VAL A 74 -12.52 8.26 -6.81
C VAL A 74 -12.15 6.95 -6.12
N MET A 75 -12.44 5.80 -6.71
CA MET A 75 -12.09 4.49 -6.16
C MET A 75 -10.57 4.32 -6.00
N TYR A 76 -9.81 4.82 -6.97
CA TYR A 76 -8.36 4.82 -6.91
C TYR A 76 -7.83 5.75 -5.81
N ALA A 77 -8.38 6.96 -5.68
CA ALA A 77 -8.04 7.88 -4.59
C ALA A 77 -8.39 7.32 -3.21
N LEU A 78 -9.53 6.62 -3.07
CA LEU A 78 -9.90 5.91 -1.84
C LEU A 78 -8.91 4.79 -1.51
N THR A 79 -8.42 4.07 -2.51
CA THR A 79 -7.36 3.06 -2.32
C THR A 79 -6.11 3.72 -1.71
N PHE A 80 -5.68 4.87 -2.22
CA PHE A 80 -4.56 5.63 -1.64
C PHE A 80 -4.89 6.17 -0.24
N PHE A 81 -6.10 6.65 -0.01
CA PHE A 81 -6.54 7.09 1.31
C PHE A 81 -6.37 5.98 2.34
N PHE A 82 -6.90 4.78 2.09
CA PHE A 82 -6.80 3.65 3.02
C PHE A 82 -5.42 2.99 3.06
N ALA A 83 -4.62 3.13 2.01
CA ALA A 83 -3.21 2.76 2.08
C ALA A 83 -2.46 3.62 3.12
N ASN A 84 -2.77 4.92 3.18
CA ASN A 84 -2.16 5.86 4.13
C ASN A 84 -2.84 5.87 5.50
N PHE A 85 -4.16 5.69 5.55
CA PHE A 85 -4.92 5.35 6.74
C PHE A 85 -4.90 3.85 7.01
N GLY A 86 -3.69 3.30 7.18
CA GLY A 86 -3.50 1.87 7.12
C GLY A 86 -2.03 1.46 7.03
N PRO A 87 -1.70 0.50 6.16
CA PRO A 87 -0.41 -0.19 6.17
C PRO A 87 0.78 0.72 5.86
N ASN A 88 0.62 1.79 5.07
CA ASN A 88 1.75 2.67 4.76
C ASN A 88 2.35 3.25 6.04
N ALA A 89 1.54 3.86 6.90
CA ALA A 89 2.03 4.42 8.16
C ALA A 89 2.36 3.33 9.20
N THR A 90 1.48 2.33 9.37
CA THR A 90 1.65 1.34 10.46
C THR A 90 2.88 0.46 10.23
N THR A 91 3.23 0.11 8.99
CA THR A 91 4.40 -0.72 8.69
C THR A 91 5.74 -0.03 8.98
N PHE A 92 5.78 1.30 9.06
CA PHE A 92 6.96 2.02 9.56
C PHE A 92 6.99 2.13 11.08
N ILE A 93 5.82 2.32 11.71
CA ILE A 93 5.70 2.56 13.15
C ILE A 93 5.89 1.25 13.93
N VAL A 94 5.24 0.17 13.50
CA VAL A 94 5.20 -1.12 14.20
C VAL A 94 6.60 -1.70 14.46
N PRO A 95 7.54 -1.75 13.49
CA PRO A 95 8.90 -2.22 13.76
C PRO A 95 9.66 -1.36 14.79
N ALA A 96 9.39 -0.06 14.85
CA ALA A 96 10.02 0.82 15.83
C ALA A 96 9.49 0.57 17.26
N GLU A 97 8.24 0.11 17.38
CA GLU A 97 7.58 -0.16 18.66
C GLU A 97 7.78 -1.60 19.18
N ILE A 98 7.95 -2.58 18.28
CA ILE A 98 8.06 -4.01 18.66
C ILE A 98 9.50 -4.46 18.89
N TYR A 99 10.48 -3.91 18.16
CA TYR A 99 11.85 -4.42 18.27
C TYR A 99 12.57 -3.95 19.54
N PRO A 100 13.34 -4.85 20.20
CA PRO A 100 14.09 -4.53 21.40
C PRO A 100 15.08 -3.41 21.16
N ALA A 101 15.24 -2.51 22.13
CA ALA A 101 16.00 -1.27 21.96
C ALA A 101 17.41 -1.54 21.45
N ARG A 102 18.05 -2.61 21.97
CA ARG A 102 19.40 -3.05 21.59
C ARG A 102 19.55 -3.49 20.13
N LEU A 103 18.49 -3.99 19.48
CA LEU A 103 18.51 -4.46 18.08
C LEU A 103 17.63 -3.61 17.14
N ARG A 104 16.92 -2.61 17.67
CA ARG A 104 15.89 -1.87 16.95
C ARG A 104 16.39 -1.31 15.62
N ALA A 105 17.57 -0.69 15.61
CA ALA A 105 18.14 -0.12 14.39
C ALA A 105 18.37 -1.19 13.30
N THR A 106 18.94 -2.34 13.66
CA THR A 106 19.23 -3.43 12.71
C THR A 106 17.94 -4.07 12.19
N CYS A 107 17.02 -4.44 13.08
CA CYS A 107 15.77 -5.08 12.70
C CYS A 107 14.85 -4.14 11.91
N HIS A 108 14.78 -2.86 12.28
CA HIS A 108 14.07 -1.83 11.51
C HIS A 108 14.73 -1.61 10.15
N GLY A 109 16.07 -1.60 10.07
CA GLY A 109 16.81 -1.50 8.82
C GLY A 109 16.50 -2.66 7.86
N ILE A 110 16.48 -3.90 8.35
CA ILE A 110 16.11 -5.08 7.55
C ILE A 110 14.65 -4.99 7.07
N SER A 111 13.74 -4.53 7.94
CA SER A 111 12.32 -4.34 7.59
C SER A 111 12.17 -3.28 6.49
N ALA A 112 12.85 -2.14 6.63
CA ALA A 112 12.84 -1.07 5.64
C ALA A 112 13.46 -1.50 4.30
N ALA A 113 14.56 -2.25 4.34
CA ALA A 113 15.18 -2.82 3.14
C ALA A 113 14.23 -3.78 2.41
N SER A 114 13.55 -4.66 3.15
CA SER A 114 12.55 -5.58 2.61
C SER A 114 11.39 -4.83 1.94
N GLY A 115 10.91 -3.75 2.56
CA GLY A 115 9.90 -2.88 1.96
C GLY A 115 10.36 -2.23 0.65
N LYS A 116 11.62 -1.76 0.59
CA LYS A 116 12.21 -1.20 -0.64
C LYS A 116 12.34 -2.25 -1.75
N VAL A 117 12.75 -3.48 -1.42
CA VAL A 117 12.78 -4.61 -2.39
C VAL A 117 11.38 -4.87 -2.94
N GLY A 118 10.37 -4.92 -2.07
CA GLY A 118 8.97 -5.04 -2.48
C GLY A 118 8.52 -3.92 -3.40
N ALA A 119 8.90 -2.66 -3.13
CA ALA A 119 8.58 -1.52 -3.98
C ALA A 119 9.22 -1.60 -5.37
N ILE A 120 10.47 -2.08 -5.46
CA ILE A 120 11.15 -2.33 -6.74
C ILE A 120 10.41 -3.40 -7.54
N ILE A 121 10.13 -4.55 -6.90
CA ILE A 121 9.39 -5.66 -7.54
C ILE A 121 8.01 -5.20 -8.00
N GLY A 122 7.29 -4.46 -7.16
CA GLY A 122 5.97 -3.93 -7.49
C GLY A 122 6.00 -2.92 -8.65
N SER A 123 6.97 -2.00 -8.65
CA SER A 123 7.06 -0.94 -9.67
C SER A 123 7.39 -1.52 -11.05
N PHE A 124 8.43 -2.35 -11.15
CA PHE A 124 8.79 -2.99 -12.41
C PHE A 124 7.80 -4.10 -12.78
N GLY A 125 7.40 -4.92 -11.82
CA GLY A 125 6.44 -6.00 -12.02
C GLY A 125 5.12 -5.50 -12.57
N PHE A 126 4.53 -4.45 -11.97
CA PHE A 126 3.31 -3.85 -12.48
C PHE A 126 3.51 -3.25 -13.88
N LEU A 127 4.62 -2.55 -14.13
CA LEU A 127 4.93 -1.96 -15.43
C LEU A 127 4.95 -3.00 -16.56
N TYR A 128 5.54 -4.18 -16.32
CA TYR A 128 5.56 -5.28 -17.29
C TYR A 128 4.22 -6.04 -17.36
N LEU A 129 3.56 -6.30 -16.23
CA LEU A 129 2.31 -7.07 -16.19
C LEU A 129 1.12 -6.30 -16.77
N ALA A 130 1.04 -4.99 -16.51
CA ALA A 130 -0.07 -4.14 -16.95
C ALA A 130 -0.12 -3.90 -18.46
N GLN A 131 0.93 -4.30 -19.20
CA GLN A 131 0.94 -4.23 -20.66
C GLN A 131 -0.20 -5.04 -21.27
N SER A 132 -0.67 -4.60 -22.44
CA SER A 132 -1.74 -5.28 -23.18
C SER A 132 -1.34 -6.73 -23.52
N PRO A 133 -2.28 -7.69 -23.43
CA PRO A 133 -2.07 -9.05 -23.96
C PRO A 133 -1.94 -9.08 -25.49
N ASP A 134 -2.56 -8.10 -26.17
CA ASP A 134 -2.46 -7.94 -27.61
C ASP A 134 -1.10 -7.29 -27.98
N PRO A 135 -0.23 -8.00 -28.74
CA PRO A 135 1.07 -7.49 -29.17
C PRO A 135 0.97 -6.17 -29.94
N ALA A 136 -0.13 -5.94 -30.67
CA ALA A 136 -0.31 -4.73 -31.47
C ALA A 136 -0.57 -3.47 -30.61
N LYS A 137 -0.98 -3.65 -29.35
CA LYS A 137 -1.28 -2.56 -28.39
C LYS A 137 -0.26 -2.46 -27.26
N THR A 138 0.80 -3.27 -27.32
CA THR A 138 1.88 -3.25 -26.33
C THR A 138 2.78 -2.03 -26.57
N ALA A 139 3.22 -1.37 -25.51
CA ALA A 139 4.14 -0.24 -25.63
C ALA A 139 5.48 -0.68 -26.28
N HIS A 140 6.06 0.19 -27.12
CA HIS A 140 7.30 -0.12 -27.84
C HIS A 140 8.43 -0.47 -26.86
N GLY A 141 9.03 -1.66 -27.01
CA GLY A 141 10.09 -2.17 -26.15
C GLY A 141 9.63 -3.05 -24.98
N TYR A 142 8.32 -3.25 -24.80
CA TYR A 142 7.76 -4.15 -23.79
C TYR A 142 7.24 -5.46 -24.41
N LYS A 143 7.21 -6.52 -23.61
CA LYS A 143 6.56 -7.80 -23.97
C LYS A 143 5.06 -7.74 -23.63
N PRO A 144 4.20 -8.51 -24.32
CA PRO A 144 2.79 -8.61 -23.97
C PRO A 144 2.61 -9.03 -22.50
N GLY A 145 1.77 -8.30 -21.79
CA GLY A 145 1.46 -8.53 -20.39
C GLY A 145 0.13 -9.25 -20.20
N ILE A 146 -0.32 -9.32 -18.95
CA ILE A 146 -1.64 -9.86 -18.60
C ILE A 146 -2.73 -8.79 -18.65
N GLY A 147 -2.37 -7.52 -18.82
CA GLY A 147 -3.28 -6.38 -18.88
C GLY A 147 -3.61 -5.79 -17.51
N VAL A 148 -3.99 -4.52 -17.50
CA VAL A 148 -4.26 -3.73 -16.28
C VAL A 148 -5.28 -4.41 -15.36
N ARG A 149 -6.35 -4.99 -15.92
CA ARG A 149 -7.39 -5.69 -15.15
C ARG A 149 -6.82 -6.79 -14.26
N TYR A 150 -6.02 -7.69 -14.84
CA TYR A 150 -5.43 -8.80 -14.10
C TYR A 150 -4.30 -8.32 -13.19
N SER A 151 -3.54 -7.29 -13.58
CA SER A 151 -2.55 -6.66 -12.70
C SER A 151 -3.19 -6.07 -11.43
N LEU A 152 -4.38 -5.45 -11.53
CA LEU A 152 -5.13 -4.97 -10.37
C LEU A 152 -5.57 -6.12 -9.45
N LEU A 153 -5.95 -7.28 -10.01
CA LEU A 153 -6.25 -8.48 -9.20
C LEU A 153 -5.02 -9.04 -8.49
N VAL A 154 -3.85 -9.02 -9.13
CA VAL A 154 -2.58 -9.39 -8.49
C VAL A 154 -2.28 -8.46 -7.31
N LEU A 155 -2.43 -7.14 -7.50
CA LEU A 155 -2.24 -6.16 -6.41
C LEU A 155 -3.27 -6.36 -5.27
N ALA A 156 -4.52 -6.70 -5.59
CA ALA A 156 -5.52 -7.07 -4.60
C ALA A 156 -5.10 -8.32 -3.83
N GLY A 157 -4.56 -9.34 -4.52
CA GLY A 157 -4.01 -10.54 -3.89
C GLY A 157 -2.83 -10.24 -2.94
N CYS A 158 -1.91 -9.37 -3.35
CA CYS A 158 -0.82 -8.91 -2.47
C CYS A 158 -1.35 -8.16 -1.24
N SER A 159 -2.37 -7.32 -1.41
CA SER A 159 -3.01 -6.60 -0.30
C SER A 159 -3.71 -7.55 0.67
N LEU A 160 -4.40 -8.57 0.14
CA LEU A 160 -5.01 -9.63 0.94
C LEU A 160 -3.98 -10.47 1.68
N MET A 161 -2.83 -10.76 1.06
CA MET A 161 -1.73 -11.42 1.74
C MET A 161 -1.20 -10.57 2.91
N GLY A 162 -1.07 -9.25 2.71
CA GLY A 162 -0.75 -8.31 3.78
C GLY A 162 -1.77 -8.31 4.93
N PHE A 163 -3.06 -8.40 4.62
CA PHE A 163 -4.12 -8.59 5.61
C PHE A 163 -3.91 -9.87 6.44
N MET A 164 -3.63 -11.00 5.78
CA MET A 164 -3.41 -12.28 6.46
C MET A 164 -2.13 -12.27 7.31
N LEU A 165 -1.05 -11.70 6.79
CA LEU A 165 0.22 -11.58 7.52
C LEU A 165 0.12 -10.61 8.70
N THR A 166 -0.81 -9.65 8.66
CA THR A 166 -1.03 -8.73 9.78
C THR A 166 -1.41 -9.48 11.05
N PHE A 167 -2.12 -10.62 10.98
CA PHE A 167 -2.45 -11.43 12.16
C PHE A 167 -1.24 -12.01 12.91
N LEU A 168 -0.07 -12.07 12.27
CA LEU A 168 1.18 -12.51 12.92
C LEU A 168 1.86 -11.37 13.70
N VAL A 169 1.41 -10.13 13.52
CA VAL A 169 1.98 -8.94 14.16
C VAL A 169 1.30 -8.71 15.51
N PRO A 170 2.04 -8.64 16.63
CA PRO A 170 1.45 -8.30 17.92
C PRO A 170 1.04 -6.83 17.97
N GLU A 171 -0.08 -6.51 18.63
CA GLU A 171 -0.55 -5.13 18.83
C GLU A 171 0.31 -4.45 19.92
N PRO A 172 1.05 -3.35 19.59
CA PRO A 172 1.90 -2.63 20.54
C PRO A 172 1.14 -1.61 21.41
N LYS A 173 -0.14 -1.32 21.10
CA LYS A 173 -0.91 -0.26 21.76
C LYS A 173 -0.93 -0.41 23.29
N GLY A 174 -0.53 0.67 23.98
CA GLY A 174 -0.67 0.83 25.44
C GLY A 174 0.39 0.12 26.28
N LYS A 175 1.44 -0.42 25.66
CA LYS A 175 2.57 -1.05 26.34
C LYS A 175 3.81 -0.17 26.20
N SER A 176 4.65 -0.15 27.24
CA SER A 176 5.93 0.54 27.14
C SER A 176 6.86 -0.20 26.16
N LEU A 177 7.85 0.50 25.59
CA LEU A 177 8.82 -0.12 24.67
C LEU A 177 9.59 -1.27 25.36
N GLU A 178 9.88 -1.11 26.65
CA GLU A 178 10.60 -2.08 27.47
C GLU A 178 9.73 -3.33 27.75
N GLU A 179 8.43 -3.13 28.00
CA GLU A 179 7.44 -4.21 28.16
C GLU A 179 7.24 -5.00 26.86
N MET A 180 7.19 -4.30 25.72
CA MET A 180 7.10 -4.95 24.40
C MET A 180 8.37 -5.75 24.08
N SER A 181 9.52 -5.27 24.53
CA SER A 181 10.83 -5.87 24.31
C SER A 181 11.20 -6.95 25.33
N ARG A 182 10.36 -7.15 26.36
CA ARG A 182 10.62 -7.98 27.55
C ARG A 182 11.94 -7.65 28.25
N GLU A 183 12.39 -6.41 28.17
CA GLU A 183 13.63 -5.95 28.82
C GLU A 183 13.45 -5.78 30.35
N THR A 184 12.22 -5.90 30.85
CA THR A 184 11.87 -5.80 32.28
C THR A 184 11.72 -7.17 32.98
N GLU A 185 11.78 -8.29 32.26
CA GLU A 185 11.81 -9.62 32.89
C GLU A 185 13.21 -9.82 33.50
N PRO A 186 13.33 -10.12 34.82
CA PRO A 186 14.63 -10.39 35.41
C PRO A 186 15.25 -11.58 34.68
N ASP A 187 16.48 -11.40 34.19
CA ASP A 187 17.26 -12.50 33.64
C ASP A 187 17.24 -13.65 34.66
N HIS A 188 16.57 -14.75 34.32
CA HIS A 188 16.70 -15.99 35.09
C HIS A 188 18.11 -16.53 34.82
N CYS A 189 19.08 -16.05 35.60
CA CYS A 189 20.37 -16.68 35.80
C CYS A 189 20.88 -16.44 37.22
#